data_AF-A0A3S9MZ97-F1
#
_entry.id   AF-A0A3S9MZ97-F1
#
_cell.length_a   1.000
_cell.length_b   1.000
_cell.length_c   1.000
_cell.angle_alpha   90.00
_cell.angle_beta   90.00
_cell.angle_gamma   90.00
#
_symmetry.space_group_name_H-M   'P 1'
#
loop_
_entity.id
_entity.type
_entity.pdbx_description
1 polymer ?
#
loop_
_entity_poly.entity_id
_entity_poly.type
_entity_poly.pdbx_seq_one_letter_code
_entity_poly.pdbx_strand_id
1 'polypeptide(L)'
;MMLVTGYSFCQGQSIIANDKDEVLERAFMFDLHMQRTVPSGDNFIGNGLEFGYGFGSRLAFKVYDDIYVGGALSLDYFDVQDTNVIGEFDRSTKFNAYLFVGYDFRINETWNATADIGYGYSQNKNRQNFDQGSGRFRDSGNVLRFTSSIDYSFNKDISVFVSPSYELVSYNISTADALGDDFDNGNYLSFALGVRYNPSMRNEKSISKSEVAEMQELLKQDSNDLTVKERRRIYFYKRNKERQERRERRNKN
;
A
#
# COMPACT_ATOMS: atom_id res chain seq x y z
N MET A 1 -6.92 45.85 9.19
CA MET A 1 -7.36 45.25 10.46
C MET A 1 -7.18 43.73 10.32
N MET A 2 -6.02 43.22 10.73
CA MET A 2 -5.66 41.80 10.67
C MET A 2 -5.67 41.26 12.09
N LEU A 3 -6.43 40.19 12.34
CA LEU A 3 -6.41 39.43 13.59
C LEU A 3 -5.69 38.12 13.34
N VAL A 4 -4.49 37.99 13.93
CA VAL A 4 -3.76 36.73 14.09
C VAL A 4 -4.11 36.22 15.48
N THR A 5 -4.87 35.13 15.56
CA THR A 5 -5.10 34.42 16.82
C THR A 5 -4.19 33.21 16.89
N GLY A 6 -3.16 33.32 17.73
CA GLY A 6 -2.44 32.16 18.24
C GLY A 6 -3.27 31.48 19.33
N TYR A 7 -3.28 30.15 19.32
CA TYR A 7 -3.69 29.35 20.46
C TYR A 7 -2.52 28.46 20.86
N SER A 8 -2.00 28.75 22.05
CA SER A 8 -1.16 27.83 22.82
C SER A 8 -2.03 27.35 23.98
N PHE A 9 -2.21 26.04 24.10
CA PHE A 9 -2.76 25.42 25.30
C PHE A 9 -1.94 24.18 25.63
N CYS A 10 -1.31 24.20 26.79
CA CYS A 10 -0.53 23.12 27.36
C CYS A 10 -0.98 22.92 28.81
N GLN A 11 -0.82 21.69 29.29
CA GLN A 11 -1.19 21.09 30.59
C GLN A 11 -2.61 20.51 30.62
N GLY A 12 -2.84 19.24 30.93
CA GLY A 12 -1.96 18.17 31.40
C GLY A 12 -2.75 17.30 32.37
N GLN A 13 -2.88 15.99 32.11
CA GLN A 13 -3.27 15.00 33.12
C GLN A 13 -2.64 13.63 32.81
N SER A 14 -2.29 12.97 33.91
CA SER A 14 -1.46 11.79 34.18
C SER A 14 -1.69 10.51 33.37
N ILE A 15 -0.55 9.93 32.93
CA ILE A 15 -0.07 8.55 33.13
C ILE A 15 -1.15 7.48 33.38
N ILE A 16 -1.51 6.76 32.32
CA ILE A 16 -1.48 5.30 32.33
C ILE A 16 -0.39 4.94 31.32
N ALA A 17 0.80 4.60 31.83
CA ALA A 17 1.84 3.99 31.02
C ALA A 17 1.35 2.58 30.67
N ASN A 18 0.58 2.48 29.58
CA ASN A 18 0.34 1.20 28.97
C ASN A 18 1.64 0.85 28.26
N ASP A 19 2.24 -0.26 28.69
CA ASP A 19 3.40 -0.91 28.09
C ASP A 19 2.99 -1.34 26.69
N LYS A 20 2.91 -0.38 25.76
CA LYS A 20 2.78 -0.67 24.35
C LYS A 20 4.15 -1.19 23.96
N ASP A 21 4.22 -2.51 23.81
CA ASP A 21 5.25 -3.23 23.05
C ASP A 21 5.77 -2.33 21.92
N GLU A 22 7.06 -2.33 21.64
CA GLU A 22 7.66 -1.56 20.54
C GLU A 22 6.94 -1.85 19.21
N VAL A 23 5.87 -1.10 18.94
CA VAL A 23 4.99 -1.27 17.80
C VAL A 23 5.79 -0.78 16.60
N LEU A 24 6.31 -1.71 15.80
CA LEU A 24 6.92 -1.39 14.52
C LEU A 24 5.86 -0.70 13.64
N GLU A 25 6.02 0.59 13.45
CA GLU A 25 5.13 1.42 12.67
C GLU A 25 5.51 1.31 11.19
N ARG A 26 4.61 0.74 10.38
CA ARG A 26 4.83 0.52 8.95
C ARG A 26 4.60 1.85 8.21
N ALA A 27 5.61 2.71 8.09
CA ALA A 27 5.46 4.00 7.41
C ALA A 27 5.21 3.88 5.89
N PHE A 28 5.67 2.78 5.31
CA PHE A 28 5.72 2.54 3.87
C PHE A 28 5.40 1.07 3.57
N MET A 29 4.68 0.82 2.49
CA MET A 29 4.41 -0.53 1.98
C MET A 29 4.63 -0.57 0.47
N PHE A 30 5.41 -1.55 0.01
CA PHE A 30 5.61 -1.83 -1.40
C PHE A 30 5.28 -3.28 -1.71
N ASP A 31 4.33 -3.49 -2.60
CA ASP A 31 3.84 -4.81 -2.96
C ASP A 31 4.27 -5.16 -4.38
N LEU A 32 4.68 -6.41 -4.56
CA LEU A 32 4.81 -7.06 -5.85
C LEU A 32 4.01 -8.36 -5.83
N HIS A 33 3.13 -8.54 -6.80
CA HIS A 33 2.25 -9.70 -6.83
C HIS A 33 2.01 -10.23 -8.24
N MET A 34 1.69 -11.51 -8.28
CA MET A 34 0.97 -12.13 -9.38
C MET A 34 -0.50 -12.25 -8.99
N GLN A 35 -1.39 -12.18 -9.98
CA GLN A 35 -2.81 -12.32 -9.76
C GLN A 35 -3.45 -13.20 -10.82
N ARG A 36 -4.53 -13.88 -10.42
CA ARG A 36 -5.45 -14.54 -11.34
C ARG A 36 -6.76 -13.78 -11.32
N THR A 37 -7.23 -13.40 -12.50
CA THR A 37 -8.39 -12.52 -12.66
C THR A 37 -9.49 -13.28 -13.38
N VAL A 38 -10.68 -13.31 -12.81
CA VAL A 38 -11.84 -13.98 -13.35
C VAL A 38 -12.85 -12.91 -13.79
N PRO A 39 -13.10 -12.77 -15.11
CA PRO A 39 -14.22 -12.01 -15.62
C PRO A 39 -15.54 -12.47 -14.98
N SER A 40 -16.42 -11.53 -14.64
CA SER A 40 -17.65 -11.84 -13.93
C SER A 40 -18.80 -10.92 -14.34
N GLY A 41 -20.02 -11.34 -14.02
CA GLY A 41 -21.24 -10.64 -14.39
C GLY A 41 -21.74 -11.03 -15.77
N ASP A 42 -23.01 -10.73 -16.02
CA ASP A 42 -23.65 -10.93 -17.32
C ASP A 42 -23.38 -9.70 -18.20
N ASN A 43 -22.16 -9.62 -18.74
CA ASN A 43 -21.71 -8.54 -19.61
C ASN A 43 -20.73 -9.10 -20.65
N PHE A 44 -20.35 -8.28 -21.62
CA PHE A 44 -19.46 -8.70 -22.72
C PHE A 44 -18.12 -9.29 -22.25
N ILE A 45 -17.63 -8.85 -21.08
CA ILE A 45 -16.39 -9.33 -20.47
C ILE A 45 -16.59 -10.68 -19.79
N GLY A 46 -17.63 -10.83 -18.97
CA GLY A 46 -17.92 -12.06 -18.23
C GLY A 46 -18.31 -13.22 -19.12
N ASN A 47 -18.97 -12.92 -20.25
CA ASN A 47 -19.38 -13.91 -21.24
C ASN A 47 -18.36 -14.10 -22.37
N GLY A 48 -17.40 -13.18 -22.54
CA GLY A 48 -16.48 -13.17 -23.67
C GLY A 48 -15.02 -13.49 -23.36
N LEU A 49 -14.58 -13.36 -22.11
CA LEU A 49 -13.18 -13.62 -21.70
C LEU A 49 -13.06 -14.83 -20.77
N GLU A 50 -12.02 -15.63 -20.97
CA GLU A 50 -11.61 -16.64 -20.00
C GLU A 50 -10.87 -16.01 -18.80
N PHE A 51 -10.51 -16.83 -17.80
CA PHE A 51 -9.67 -16.37 -16.70
C PHE A 51 -8.32 -15.87 -17.21
N GLY A 52 -7.86 -14.75 -16.65
CA GLY A 52 -6.59 -14.13 -16.97
C GLY A 52 -5.54 -14.30 -15.88
N TYR A 53 -4.29 -14.09 -16.27
CA TYR A 53 -3.15 -13.99 -15.36
C TYR A 53 -2.53 -12.62 -15.47
N GLY A 54 -2.03 -12.09 -14.35
CA GLY A 54 -1.48 -10.76 -14.31
C GLY A 54 -0.41 -10.57 -13.26
N PHE A 55 0.23 -9.42 -13.34
CA PHE A 55 1.20 -8.94 -12.36
C PHE A 55 0.84 -7.52 -11.96
N GLY A 56 1.19 -7.16 -10.74
CA GLY A 56 0.98 -5.80 -10.27
C GLY A 56 2.01 -5.37 -9.26
N SER A 57 2.06 -4.06 -9.09
CA SER A 57 2.80 -3.42 -8.03
C SER A 57 1.93 -2.39 -7.32
N ARG A 58 2.15 -2.25 -6.02
CA ARG A 58 1.44 -1.26 -5.21
C ARG A 58 2.44 -0.52 -4.34
N LEU A 59 2.20 0.76 -4.15
CA LEU A 59 2.98 1.63 -3.28
C LEU A 59 2.02 2.36 -2.36
N ALA A 60 2.22 2.25 -1.05
CA ALA A 60 1.37 2.90 -0.06
C ALA A 60 2.21 3.58 1.04
N PHE A 61 1.66 4.67 1.55
CA PHE A 61 2.22 5.45 2.64
C PHE A 61 1.16 5.60 3.72
N LYS A 62 1.54 5.42 4.98
CA LYS A 62 0.66 5.77 6.09
C LYS A 62 0.59 7.28 6.23
N VAL A 63 -0.63 7.80 6.29
CA VAL A 63 -0.89 9.25 6.42
C VAL A 63 -1.35 9.59 7.83
N TYR A 64 -2.11 8.70 8.46
CA TYR A 64 -2.64 8.91 9.80
C TYR A 64 -2.95 7.58 10.48
N ASP A 65 -2.33 7.29 11.62
CA ASP A 65 -2.49 6.05 12.39
C ASP A 65 -2.47 4.78 11.52
N ASP A 66 -3.66 4.24 11.20
CA ASP A 66 -3.83 3.03 10.40
C ASP A 66 -4.36 3.31 8.98
N ILE A 67 -4.55 4.57 8.62
CA ILE A 67 -4.96 5.00 7.29
C ILE A 67 -3.75 5.13 6.39
N TYR A 68 -3.82 4.47 5.24
CA TYR A 68 -2.82 4.58 4.18
C TYR A 68 -3.44 5.10 2.88
N VAL A 69 -2.61 5.78 2.10
CA VAL A 69 -2.93 6.16 0.72
C VAL A 69 -1.83 5.64 -0.20
N GLY A 70 -2.16 5.35 -1.44
CA GLY A 70 -1.21 4.76 -2.35
C GLY A 70 -1.62 4.80 -3.81
N GLY A 71 -0.71 4.32 -4.64
CA GLY A 71 -0.90 4.11 -6.07
C GLY A 71 -0.54 2.69 -6.47
N ALA A 72 -1.23 2.16 -7.46
CA ALA A 72 -1.04 0.80 -7.95
C ALA A 72 -1.08 0.75 -9.47
N LEU A 73 -0.31 -0.20 -10.00
CA LEU A 73 -0.29 -0.57 -11.41
C LEU A 73 -0.57 -2.06 -11.51
N SER A 74 -1.44 -2.48 -12.43
CA SER A 74 -1.62 -3.89 -12.75
C SER A 74 -1.69 -4.11 -14.25
N LEU A 75 -1.23 -5.27 -14.68
CA LEU A 75 -1.28 -5.75 -16.05
C LEU A 75 -1.80 -7.18 -16.05
N ASP A 76 -2.94 -7.40 -16.69
CA ASP A 76 -3.61 -8.69 -16.82
C ASP A 76 -3.69 -9.11 -18.29
N TYR A 77 -3.52 -10.40 -18.53
CA TYR A 77 -3.62 -11.02 -19.85
C TYR A 77 -4.77 -12.01 -19.83
N PHE A 78 -5.69 -11.86 -20.78
CA PHE A 78 -6.88 -12.71 -20.94
C PHE A 78 -6.88 -13.33 -22.32
N ASP A 79 -7.30 -14.60 -22.35
CA ASP A 79 -7.67 -15.30 -23.57
C ASP A 79 -9.16 -15.09 -23.85
N VAL A 80 -9.55 -15.16 -25.13
CA VAL A 80 -10.93 -14.93 -25.56
C VAL A 80 -11.70 -16.25 -25.55
N GLN A 81 -12.84 -16.25 -24.87
CA GLN A 81 -13.72 -17.41 -24.75
C GLN A 81 -14.70 -17.51 -25.91
N ASP A 82 -15.37 -16.41 -26.24
CA ASP A 82 -16.39 -16.36 -27.30
C ASP A 82 -16.28 -15.09 -28.13
N THR A 83 -15.76 -15.24 -29.35
CA THR A 83 -15.59 -14.15 -30.32
C THR A 83 -16.92 -13.60 -30.83
N ASN A 84 -18.04 -14.33 -30.67
CA ASN A 84 -19.37 -13.83 -31.05
C ASN A 84 -19.88 -12.77 -30.08
N VAL A 85 -19.38 -12.76 -28.83
CA VAL A 85 -19.80 -11.85 -27.77
C VAL A 85 -18.85 -10.66 -27.66
N ILE A 86 -17.54 -10.90 -27.65
CA ILE A 86 -16.53 -9.84 -27.45
C ILE A 86 -15.95 -9.28 -28.75
N GLY A 87 -16.31 -9.86 -29.90
CA GLY A 87 -15.72 -9.58 -31.21
C GLY A 87 -14.50 -10.47 -31.50
N GLU A 88 -14.06 -10.48 -32.76
CA GLU A 88 -12.94 -11.33 -33.22
C GLU A 88 -11.57 -10.79 -32.76
N PHE A 89 -11.26 -11.00 -31.49
CA PHE A 89 -9.94 -10.78 -30.91
C PHE A 89 -9.36 -12.10 -30.40
N ASP A 90 -8.03 -12.22 -30.45
CA ASP A 90 -7.35 -13.45 -30.02
C ASP A 90 -6.87 -13.33 -28.57
N ARG A 91 -6.52 -12.11 -28.16
CA ARG A 91 -6.01 -11.79 -26.82
C ARG A 91 -6.43 -10.39 -26.38
N SER A 92 -6.74 -10.27 -25.10
CA SER A 92 -6.96 -8.98 -24.44
C SER A 92 -5.91 -8.75 -23.36
N THR A 93 -5.32 -7.55 -23.34
CA THR A 93 -4.41 -7.13 -22.28
C THR A 93 -5.00 -5.93 -21.56
N LYS A 94 -5.26 -6.07 -20.26
CA LYS A 94 -5.81 -5.03 -19.41
C LYS A 94 -4.72 -4.38 -18.58
N PHE A 95 -4.67 -3.06 -18.62
CA PHE A 95 -3.78 -2.25 -17.80
C PHE A 95 -4.61 -1.37 -16.88
N ASN A 96 -4.30 -1.39 -15.58
CA ASN A 96 -4.89 -0.49 -14.60
C ASN A 96 -3.83 0.40 -13.98
N ALA A 97 -4.17 1.66 -13.75
CA ALA A 97 -3.41 2.60 -12.94
C ALA A 97 -4.37 3.36 -12.03
N TYR A 98 -4.26 3.16 -10.72
CA TYR A 98 -5.24 3.72 -9.78
C TYR A 98 -4.60 4.21 -8.49
N LEU A 99 -5.28 5.16 -7.85
CA LEU A 99 -4.98 5.59 -6.50
C LEU A 99 -5.94 4.91 -5.54
N PHE A 100 -5.50 4.68 -4.31
CA PHE A 100 -6.32 4.04 -3.30
C PHE A 100 -6.12 4.63 -1.92
N VAL A 101 -7.15 4.49 -1.09
CA VAL A 101 -7.12 4.77 0.34
C VAL A 101 -7.64 3.56 1.08
N GLY A 102 -7.00 3.23 2.19
CA GLY A 102 -7.35 2.05 2.95
C GLY A 102 -7.00 2.15 4.42
N TYR A 103 -7.36 1.07 5.12
CA TYR A 103 -7.15 0.90 6.54
C TYR A 103 -6.31 -0.36 6.80
N ASP A 104 -5.36 -0.24 7.71
CA ASP A 104 -4.41 -1.26 8.15
C ASP A 104 -4.85 -1.85 9.49
N PHE A 105 -5.42 -3.05 9.47
CA PHE A 105 -5.88 -3.77 10.66
C PHE A 105 -4.77 -4.67 11.19
N ARG A 106 -4.10 -4.20 12.24
CA ARG A 106 -3.09 -5.00 12.95
C ARG A 106 -3.76 -6.04 13.83
N ILE A 107 -3.68 -7.31 13.43
CA ILE A 107 -4.22 -8.43 14.21
C ILE A 107 -3.24 -8.82 15.31
N ASN A 108 -1.96 -9.00 14.96
CA ASN A 108 -0.86 -9.23 15.89
C ASN A 108 0.49 -8.86 15.23
N GLU A 109 1.61 -9.24 15.83
CA GLU A 109 2.95 -8.92 15.28
C GLU A 109 3.27 -9.65 13.97
N THR A 110 2.60 -10.78 13.71
CA THR A 110 2.86 -11.64 12.54
C THR A 110 1.84 -11.44 11.45
N TRP A 111 0.57 -11.32 11.83
CA TRP A 111 -0.57 -11.22 10.93
C TRP A 111 -1.14 -9.82 10.91
N ASN A 112 -1.41 -9.37 9.70
CA ASN A 112 -2.01 -8.08 9.45
C ASN A 112 -3.03 -8.21 8.32
N ALA A 113 -4.10 -7.43 8.39
CA ALA A 113 -5.11 -7.39 7.36
C ALA A 113 -5.26 -5.97 6.86
N THR A 114 -5.54 -5.79 5.58
CA THR A 114 -5.82 -4.46 5.02
C THR A 114 -7.10 -4.49 4.21
N ALA A 115 -7.77 -3.35 4.15
CA ALA A 115 -8.86 -3.13 3.22
C ALA A 115 -8.73 -1.74 2.59
N ASP A 116 -8.89 -1.65 1.28
CA ASP A 116 -8.84 -0.39 0.55
C ASP A 116 -9.88 -0.31 -0.56
N ILE A 117 -10.20 0.93 -0.88
CA ILE A 117 -10.95 1.32 -2.06
C ILE A 117 -10.05 2.16 -2.97
N GLY A 118 -10.04 1.82 -4.25
CA GLY A 118 -9.22 2.46 -5.26
C GLY A 118 -10.04 2.94 -6.44
N TYR A 119 -9.65 4.07 -7.02
CA TYR A 119 -10.24 4.61 -8.23
C TYR A 119 -9.16 5.08 -9.19
N GLY A 120 -9.35 4.83 -10.49
CA GLY A 120 -8.41 5.29 -11.49
C GLY A 120 -8.73 4.86 -12.90
N TYR A 121 -7.68 4.72 -13.69
CA TYR A 121 -7.71 4.47 -15.11
C TYR A 121 -7.61 2.97 -15.43
N SER A 122 -8.41 2.52 -16.40
CA SER A 122 -8.32 1.19 -16.99
C SER A 122 -8.22 1.28 -18.50
N GLN A 123 -7.45 0.39 -19.12
CA GLN A 123 -7.33 0.28 -20.55
C GLN A 123 -7.22 -1.18 -20.97
N ASN A 124 -8.07 -1.60 -21.90
CA ASN A 124 -7.95 -2.86 -22.62
C ASN A 124 -7.30 -2.63 -23.97
N LYS A 125 -6.29 -3.45 -24.28
CA LYS A 125 -5.68 -3.55 -25.60
C LYS A 125 -6.10 -4.87 -26.20
N ASN A 126 -6.95 -4.81 -27.21
CA ASN A 126 -7.48 -5.97 -27.91
C ASN A 126 -6.73 -6.13 -29.24
N ARG A 127 -6.26 -7.33 -29.55
CA ARG A 127 -5.53 -7.63 -30.78
C ARG A 127 -6.32 -8.63 -31.62
N GLN A 128 -6.60 -8.26 -32.87
CA GLN A 128 -7.19 -9.16 -33.86
C GLN A 128 -6.18 -10.15 -34.41
N ASN A 129 -6.70 -11.27 -34.90
CA ASN A 129 -5.91 -12.30 -35.55
C ASN A 129 -5.26 -11.83 -36.86
N PHE A 130 -4.21 -12.54 -37.27
CA PHE A 130 -3.45 -12.22 -38.48
C PHE A 130 -4.35 -12.29 -39.73
N ASP A 131 -5.22 -13.30 -39.78
CA ASP A 131 -6.18 -13.53 -40.87
C ASP A 131 -7.24 -12.43 -40.99
N GLN A 132 -7.41 -11.62 -39.93
CA GLN A 132 -8.36 -10.50 -39.83
C GLN A 132 -7.66 -9.13 -39.97
N GLY A 133 -6.42 -9.09 -40.44
CA GLY A 133 -5.69 -7.84 -40.71
C GLY A 133 -4.93 -7.26 -39.53
N SER A 134 -4.79 -7.99 -38.42
CA SER A 134 -3.96 -7.60 -37.24
C SER A 134 -4.33 -6.24 -36.60
N GLY A 135 -5.60 -5.85 -36.67
CA GLY A 135 -6.11 -4.64 -36.02
C GLY A 135 -5.81 -4.59 -34.53
N ARG A 136 -5.60 -3.38 -33.99
CA ARG A 136 -5.38 -3.13 -32.57
C ARG A 136 -6.39 -2.11 -32.07
N PHE A 137 -7.18 -2.51 -31.09
CA PHE A 137 -8.20 -1.67 -30.48
C PHE A 137 -7.79 -1.32 -29.05
N ARG A 138 -8.17 -0.12 -28.62
CA ARG A 138 -7.87 0.39 -27.29
C ARG A 138 -9.12 0.97 -26.70
N ASP A 139 -9.63 0.28 -25.70
CA ASP A 139 -10.82 0.69 -24.98
C ASP A 139 -10.36 1.20 -23.62
N SER A 140 -10.69 2.45 -23.31
CA SER A 140 -10.28 3.08 -22.06
C SER A 140 -11.48 3.41 -21.20
N GLY A 141 -11.28 3.38 -19.90
CA GLY A 141 -12.33 3.58 -18.92
C GLY A 141 -11.78 3.93 -17.56
N ASN A 142 -12.69 3.95 -16.59
CA ASN A 142 -12.36 4.13 -15.20
C ASN A 142 -12.58 2.82 -14.44
N VAL A 143 -11.75 2.55 -13.44
CA VAL A 143 -11.90 1.40 -12.55
C VAL A 143 -12.16 1.87 -11.13
N LEU A 144 -13.16 1.28 -10.51
CA LEU A 144 -13.38 1.27 -9.07
C LEU A 144 -13.00 -0.12 -8.54
N ARG A 145 -12.12 -0.18 -7.55
CA ARG A 145 -11.58 -1.43 -7.02
C ARG A 145 -11.75 -1.49 -5.51
N PHE A 146 -12.28 -2.61 -5.03
CA PHE A 146 -12.30 -2.96 -3.62
C PHE A 146 -11.27 -4.04 -3.39
N THR A 147 -10.33 -3.80 -2.48
CA THR A 147 -9.30 -4.78 -2.16
C THR A 147 -9.36 -5.11 -0.68
N SER A 148 -9.22 -6.39 -0.36
CA SER A 148 -8.83 -6.82 0.97
C SER A 148 -7.55 -7.64 0.89
N SER A 149 -6.74 -7.64 1.94
CA SER A 149 -5.54 -8.46 1.99
C SER A 149 -5.30 -8.99 3.40
N ILE A 150 -4.66 -10.15 3.47
CA ILE A 150 -4.10 -10.69 4.71
C ILE A 150 -2.63 -10.97 4.42
N ASP A 151 -1.75 -10.45 5.27
CA ASP A 151 -0.30 -10.65 5.19
C ASP A 151 0.27 -11.38 6.41
N TYR A 152 1.22 -12.27 6.13
CA TYR A 152 2.05 -12.99 7.10
C TYR A 152 3.47 -12.44 7.06
N SER A 153 3.94 -11.92 8.18
CA SER A 153 5.27 -11.34 8.33
C SER A 153 6.32 -12.45 8.51
N PHE A 154 7.19 -12.61 7.51
CA PHE A 154 8.34 -13.52 7.60
C PHE A 154 9.46 -12.95 8.47
N ASN A 155 9.67 -11.64 8.35
CA ASN A 155 10.59 -10.88 9.18
C ASN A 155 10.04 -9.45 9.36
N LYS A 156 10.83 -8.56 9.96
CA LYS A 156 10.41 -7.20 10.28
C LYS A 156 10.14 -6.32 9.06
N ASP A 157 10.65 -6.70 7.89
CA ASP A 157 10.60 -5.89 6.68
C ASP A 157 9.88 -6.58 5.51
N ILE A 158 9.64 -7.88 5.58
CA ILE A 158 9.13 -8.70 4.48
C ILE A 158 7.95 -9.53 4.98
N SER A 159 6.86 -9.45 4.24
CA SER A 159 5.65 -10.24 4.44
C SER A 159 5.20 -10.87 3.12
N VAL A 160 4.47 -11.98 3.17
CA VAL A 160 3.73 -12.52 2.02
C VAL A 160 2.27 -12.29 2.25
N PHE A 161 1.53 -11.96 1.20
CA PHE A 161 0.13 -11.65 1.31
C PHE A 161 -0.70 -12.40 0.29
N VAL A 162 -1.96 -12.62 0.65
CA VAL A 162 -3.04 -13.02 -0.26
C VAL A 162 -4.06 -11.90 -0.28
N SER A 163 -4.53 -11.52 -1.45
CA SER A 163 -5.41 -10.37 -1.62
C SER A 163 -6.50 -10.62 -2.66
N PRO A 164 -7.73 -10.92 -2.24
CA PRO A 164 -8.89 -10.88 -3.13
C PRO A 164 -9.32 -9.43 -3.37
N SER A 165 -9.77 -9.16 -4.58
CA SER A 165 -10.25 -7.84 -4.98
C SER A 165 -11.36 -7.94 -6.01
N TYR A 166 -12.28 -6.98 -5.95
CA TYR A 166 -13.38 -6.86 -6.88
C TYR A 166 -13.27 -5.54 -7.63
N GLU A 167 -13.32 -5.59 -8.95
CA GLU A 167 -13.15 -4.45 -9.84
C GLU A 167 -14.43 -4.21 -10.63
N LEU A 168 -14.87 -2.97 -10.64
CA LEU A 168 -15.94 -2.45 -11.49
C LEU A 168 -15.29 -1.49 -12.47
N VAL A 169 -15.39 -1.78 -13.76
CA VAL A 169 -14.79 -0.97 -14.82
C VAL A 169 -15.90 -0.39 -15.68
N SER A 170 -15.90 0.92 -15.84
CA SER A 170 -16.78 1.62 -16.77
C SER A 170 -15.97 2.06 -17.98
N TYR A 171 -16.22 1.46 -19.14
CA TYR A 171 -15.54 1.76 -20.39
C TYR A 171 -16.27 2.85 -21.16
N ASN A 172 -15.51 3.63 -21.94
CA ASN A 172 -16.07 4.59 -22.88
C ASN A 172 -16.03 3.98 -24.30
N ILE A 173 -16.88 2.97 -24.56
CA ILE A 173 -16.97 2.32 -25.88
C ILE A 173 -18.11 2.97 -26.66
N SER A 174 -17.82 3.50 -27.85
CA SER A 174 -18.87 4.02 -28.73
C SER A 174 -19.56 2.84 -29.43
N THR A 175 -20.61 2.30 -28.82
CA THR A 175 -21.48 1.27 -29.41
C THR A 175 -22.79 1.86 -29.92
N ALA A 176 -23.57 1.08 -30.68
CA ALA A 176 -24.94 1.48 -31.02
C ALA A 176 -25.82 1.46 -29.75
N ASP A 177 -26.78 2.37 -29.62
CA ASP A 177 -27.59 2.55 -28.39
C ASP A 177 -28.25 1.26 -27.86
N ALA A 178 -28.53 0.30 -28.74
CA ALA A 178 -29.09 -1.01 -28.37
C ALA A 178 -28.09 -1.97 -27.66
N LEU A 179 -26.80 -1.63 -27.63
CA LEU A 179 -25.70 -2.44 -27.08
C LEU A 179 -24.92 -1.70 -25.96
N GLY A 180 -25.31 -0.46 -25.62
CA GLY A 180 -24.57 0.38 -24.67
C GLY A 180 -24.40 -0.26 -23.29
N ASP A 181 -25.51 -0.69 -22.69
CA ASP A 181 -25.52 -1.21 -21.32
C ASP A 181 -24.64 -2.47 -21.15
N ASP A 182 -24.52 -3.29 -22.19
CA ASP A 182 -23.76 -4.55 -22.17
C ASP A 182 -22.25 -4.36 -22.34
N PHE A 183 -21.81 -3.27 -23.00
CA PHE A 183 -20.41 -2.97 -23.32
C PHE A 183 -19.78 -1.90 -22.42
N ASP A 184 -20.59 -1.09 -21.75
CA ASP A 184 -20.10 0.02 -20.93
C ASP A 184 -19.54 -0.44 -19.58
N ASN A 185 -19.89 -1.63 -19.09
CA ASN A 185 -19.48 -2.10 -17.77
C ASN A 185 -18.81 -3.48 -17.83
N GLY A 186 -17.73 -3.64 -17.05
CA GLY A 186 -17.01 -4.90 -16.88
C GLY A 186 -16.67 -5.15 -15.42
N ASN A 187 -16.96 -6.36 -14.94
CA ASN A 187 -16.69 -6.74 -13.57
C ASN A 187 -15.64 -7.84 -13.50
N TYR A 188 -14.70 -7.73 -12.56
CA TYR A 188 -13.63 -8.71 -12.39
C TYR A 188 -13.44 -9.09 -10.93
N LEU A 189 -13.22 -10.37 -10.69
CA LEU A 189 -12.78 -10.89 -9.40
C LEU A 189 -11.32 -11.34 -9.53
N SER A 190 -10.43 -10.70 -8.78
CA SER A 190 -8.99 -10.92 -8.88
C SER A 190 -8.44 -11.46 -7.56
N PHE A 191 -7.67 -12.54 -7.62
CA PHE A 191 -6.95 -13.13 -6.49
C PHE A 191 -5.46 -12.94 -6.67
N ALA A 192 -4.84 -12.13 -5.81
CA ALA A 192 -3.42 -11.85 -5.82
C ALA A 192 -2.66 -12.62 -4.73
N LEU A 193 -1.44 -13.06 -5.07
CA LEU A 193 -0.45 -13.60 -4.16
C LEU A 193 0.87 -12.86 -4.40
N GLY A 194 1.49 -12.36 -3.34
CA GLY A 194 2.67 -11.51 -3.49
C GLY A 194 3.53 -11.36 -2.25
N VAL A 195 4.59 -10.58 -2.43
CA VAL A 195 5.52 -10.18 -1.37
C VAL A 195 5.32 -8.69 -1.11
N ARG A 196 5.28 -8.32 0.16
CA ARG A 196 5.17 -6.95 0.65
C ARG A 196 6.40 -6.57 1.45
N TYR A 197 7.04 -5.49 1.03
CA TYR A 197 8.17 -4.87 1.71
C TYR A 197 7.69 -3.67 2.55
N ASN A 198 7.91 -3.77 3.86
CA ASN A 198 7.49 -2.80 4.86
C ASN A 198 8.71 -2.40 5.71
N PRO A 199 9.54 -1.43 5.27
CA PRO A 199 10.70 -1.03 6.02
C PRO A 199 10.25 -0.51 7.38
N SER A 200 10.62 -1.24 8.42
CA SER A 200 10.32 -0.86 9.78
C SER A 200 11.13 0.38 10.14
N MET A 201 10.48 1.55 10.16
CA MET A 201 11.09 2.74 10.72
C MET A 201 11.18 2.53 12.24
N ARG A 202 12.40 2.30 12.73
CA ARG A 202 12.67 2.45 14.17
C ARG A 202 12.33 3.89 14.52
N ASN A 203 11.20 4.11 15.20
CA ASN A 203 11.05 5.31 15.99
C ASN A 203 12.27 5.36 16.93
N GLU A 204 13.17 6.31 16.68
CA GLU A 204 14.28 6.62 17.58
C GLU A 204 13.61 6.89 18.93
N LYS A 205 13.71 5.93 19.86
CA LYS A 205 13.15 6.04 21.22
C LYS A 205 13.38 7.47 21.69
N SER A 206 12.32 8.26 21.82
CA SER A 206 12.43 9.56 22.47
C SER A 206 12.83 9.23 23.90
N ILE A 207 14.10 9.42 24.23
CA ILE A 207 14.65 9.10 25.55
C ILE A 207 13.73 9.80 26.55
N SER A 208 13.10 9.02 27.42
CA SER A 208 12.16 9.56 28.40
C SER A 208 12.89 10.58 29.28
N LYS A 209 12.18 11.61 29.79
CA LYS A 209 12.82 12.61 30.68
C LYS A 209 13.51 11.95 31.89
N SER A 210 12.98 10.83 32.38
CA SER A 210 13.56 10.01 33.44
C SER A 210 14.86 9.32 33.00
N GLU A 211 14.91 8.72 31.80
CA GLU A 211 16.15 8.14 31.28
C GLU A 211 17.21 9.22 31.01
N VAL A 212 16.81 10.42 30.56
CA VAL A 212 17.77 11.55 30.42
C VAL A 212 18.34 11.95 31.79
N ALA A 213 17.52 11.98 32.84
CA ALA A 213 17.97 12.29 34.20
C ALA A 213 18.92 11.21 34.75
N GLU A 214 18.57 9.92 34.59
CA GLU A 214 19.43 8.78 34.96
C GLU A 214 20.77 8.84 34.21
N MET A 215 20.74 9.14 32.91
CA MET A 215 21.97 9.29 32.13
C MET A 215 22.81 10.49 32.56
N GLN A 216 22.19 11.59 33.00
CA GLN A 216 22.91 12.75 33.53
C GLN A 216 23.53 12.48 34.90
N GLU A 217 22.91 11.63 35.72
CA GLU A 217 23.49 11.17 36.99
C GLU A 217 24.66 10.21 36.76
N LEU A 218 24.51 9.24 35.87
CA LEU A 218 25.59 8.31 35.49
C LEU A 218 26.81 9.02 34.87
N LEU A 219 26.60 10.17 34.21
CA LEU A 219 27.68 11.00 33.68
C LEU A 219 28.46 11.78 34.75
N LYS A 220 27.89 11.95 35.95
CA LYS A 220 28.54 12.64 37.09
C LYS A 220 29.32 11.68 37.99
N GLN A 221 29.07 10.38 37.89
CA GLN A 221 29.72 9.35 38.69
C GLN A 221 31.14 9.06 38.16
N ASP A 222 32.08 8.70 39.04
CA ASP A 222 33.43 8.35 38.62
C ASP A 222 33.41 7.10 37.74
N SER A 223 34.18 7.15 36.65
CA SER A 223 34.29 6.10 35.65
C SER A 223 34.66 4.74 36.25
N ASN A 224 35.43 4.74 37.35
CA ASN A 224 35.87 3.53 38.03
C ASN A 224 34.77 2.81 38.80
N ASP A 225 33.71 3.52 39.19
CA ASP A 225 32.59 2.97 39.98
C ASP A 225 31.44 2.45 39.08
N LEU A 226 31.53 2.68 37.77
CA LEU A 226 30.52 2.25 36.82
C LEU A 226 30.70 0.78 36.41
N THR A 227 29.60 0.03 36.44
CA THR A 227 29.53 -1.31 35.89
C THR A 227 29.73 -1.30 34.37
N VAL A 228 30.13 -2.45 33.80
CA VAL A 228 30.29 -2.62 32.34
C VAL A 228 28.99 -2.28 31.59
N LYS A 229 27.83 -2.56 32.19
CA LYS A 229 26.51 -2.27 31.63
C LYS A 229 26.25 -0.76 31.57
N GLU A 230 26.57 -0.02 32.62
CA GLU A 230 26.40 1.44 32.68
C GLU A 230 27.37 2.17 31.75
N ARG A 231 28.63 1.73 31.68
CA ARG A 231 29.61 2.26 30.73
C ARG A 231 29.14 2.12 29.27
N ARG A 232 28.53 0.99 28.92
CA ARG A 232 27.92 0.78 27.59
C ARG A 232 26.74 1.72 27.35
N ARG A 233 25.86 1.91 28.34
CA ARG A 233 24.74 2.87 28.24
C ARG A 233 25.24 4.29 27.99
N ILE A 234 26.25 4.75 28.73
CA ILE A 234 26.87 6.08 28.54
C ILE A 234 27.46 6.22 27.14
N TYR A 235 28.15 5.19 26.65
CA TYR A 235 28.72 5.20 25.30
C TYR A 235 27.64 5.39 24.22
N PHE A 236 26.55 4.61 24.28
CA PHE A 236 25.46 4.73 23.31
C PHE A 236 24.72 6.07 23.43
N TYR A 237 24.52 6.58 24.65
CA TYR A 237 23.91 7.89 24.88
C TYR A 237 24.73 9.03 24.25
N LYS A 238 26.04 9.07 24.51
CA LYS A 238 26.95 10.09 23.92
C LYS A 238 26.94 10.01 22.39
N ARG A 239 27.00 8.80 21.83
CA ARG A 239 26.99 8.57 20.38
C ARG A 239 25.69 9.01 19.72
N ASN A 240 24.55 8.80 20.37
CA ASN A 240 23.25 9.26 19.87
C ASN A 240 23.12 10.79 19.93
N LYS A 241 23.56 11.42 21.03
CA LYS A 241 23.56 12.88 21.16
C LYS A 241 24.41 13.55 20.08
N GLU A 242 25.59 13.00 19.80
CA GLU A 242 26.47 13.51 18.74
C GLU A 242 25.82 13.40 17.34
N ARG A 243 25.07 12.32 17.08
CA ARG A 243 24.32 12.16 15.82
C ARG A 243 23.21 13.20 15.69
N GLN A 244 22.49 13.49 16.78
CA GLN A 244 21.47 14.54 16.80
C GLN A 244 22.09 15.92 16.51
N GLU A 245 23.17 16.27 17.19
CA GLU A 245 23.90 17.53 16.96
C GLU A 245 24.45 17.66 15.53
N ARG A 246 24.84 16.55 14.90
CA ARG A 246 25.23 16.53 13.47
C ARG A 246 24.05 16.78 12.53
N ARG A 247 22.87 16.22 12.84
CA ARG A 247 21.63 16.46 12.05
C ARG A 247 21.17 17.91 12.20
N GLU A 248 21.18 18.45 13.41
CA GLU A 248 20.81 19.86 13.66
C GLU A 248 21.75 20.85 12.96
N ARG A 249 23.06 20.57 12.94
CA ARG A 249 24.02 21.38 12.16
C ARG A 249 23.75 21.35 10.66
N ARG A 250 23.31 20.21 10.12
CA ARG A 250 22.95 20.09 8.70
C ARG A 250 21.64 20.80 8.34
N ASN A 251 20.72 20.92 9.30
CA ASN A 251 19.45 21.61 9.08
C ASN A 251 19.55 23.14 9.26
N LYS A 252 20.64 23.64 9.85
CA LYS A 252 20.90 25.08 10.09
C LYS A 252 21.81 25.74 9.04
N ASN A 253 22.46 24.96 8.19
CA ASN A 253 23.29 25.42 7.07
C ASN A 253 22.56 25.15 5.75
#